data_AF-A0A916TG10-F1
#
_entry.id   AF-A0A916TG10-F1
#
_cell.length_a   1.000
_cell.length_b   1.000
_cell.length_c   1.000
_cell.angle_alpha   90.00
_cell.angle_beta   90.00
_cell.angle_gamma   90.00
#
_symmetry.space_group_name_H-M   'P 1'
#
loop_
_entity.id
_entity.type
_entity.pdbx_description
1 polymer ?
#
loop_
_entity_poly.entity_id
_entity_poly.type
_entity_poly.pdbx_seq_one_letter_code
_entity_poly.pdbx_strand_id
1 'polypeptide(L)'
;MGTLYAIGVSSGDIGAAIAEAIIHDVRVNGLGIQGFPQVVVAHPDRDTFAITLKFDTHTSAFTISAAEAGRAVKAMKGGKGHDDGIFRRVQGAAVEIEAAHMRGVQGG
;
A
#
# COMPACT_ATOMS: atom_id res chain seq x y z
N MET A 1 -7.99 -18.69 -4.26
CA MET A 1 -8.35 -18.93 -2.84
C MET A 1 -7.33 -18.21 -1.98
N GLY A 2 -7.77 -17.32 -1.09
CA GLY A 2 -6.86 -16.53 -0.25
C GLY A 2 -6.34 -17.35 0.93
N THR A 3 -5.03 -17.46 1.05
CA THR A 3 -4.38 -18.07 2.21
C THR A 3 -4.71 -17.25 3.46
N LEU A 4 -5.34 -17.88 4.45
CA LEU A 4 -5.58 -17.30 5.78
C LEU A 4 -4.26 -17.43 6.56
N TYR A 5 -3.60 -16.31 6.89
CA TYR A 5 -2.29 -16.35 7.56
C TYR A 5 -2.42 -16.52 9.09
N ALA A 6 -1.30 -16.72 9.81
CA ALA A 6 -1.27 -16.94 11.27
C ALA A 6 -1.97 -15.85 12.11
N ILE A 7 -2.21 -14.69 11.51
CA ILE A 7 -2.92 -13.53 12.08
C ILE A 7 -4.39 -13.41 11.62
N GLY A 8 -4.90 -14.38 10.87
CA GLY A 8 -6.29 -14.43 10.41
C GLY A 8 -6.67 -13.41 9.32
N VAL A 9 -5.69 -12.82 8.64
CA VAL A 9 -5.93 -11.93 7.49
C VAL A 9 -5.31 -12.51 6.22
N SER A 10 -5.90 -12.21 5.06
CA SER A 10 -5.41 -12.66 3.75
C SER A 10 -4.59 -11.58 3.04
N SER A 11 -3.82 -11.94 2.00
CA SER A 11 -3.11 -10.94 1.17
C SER A 11 -4.08 -9.95 0.52
N GLY A 12 -5.31 -10.40 0.21
CA GLY A 12 -6.36 -9.54 -0.31
C GLY A 12 -6.83 -8.51 0.72
N ASP A 13 -6.96 -8.91 1.98
CA ASP A 13 -7.31 -7.97 3.07
C ASP A 13 -6.22 -6.93 3.27
N ILE A 14 -4.95 -7.36 3.25
CA ILE A 14 -3.80 -6.46 3.38
C ILE A 14 -3.79 -5.49 2.20
N GLY A 15 -3.94 -6.00 0.96
CA GLY A 15 -4.01 -5.17 -0.23
C GLY A 15 -5.15 -4.15 -0.18
N ALA A 16 -6.33 -4.55 0.31
CA ALA A 16 -7.46 -3.63 0.52
C ALA A 16 -7.14 -2.56 1.56
N ALA A 17 -6.46 -2.91 2.66
CA ALA A 17 -6.07 -1.94 3.69
C ALA A 17 -5.05 -0.92 3.16
N ILE A 18 -4.12 -1.35 2.31
CA ILE A 18 -3.20 -0.46 1.60
C ILE A 18 -3.96 0.44 0.61
N ALA A 19 -4.92 -0.12 -0.15
CA ALA A 19 -5.74 0.65 -1.08
C ALA A 19 -6.58 1.71 -0.35
N GLU A 20 -7.15 1.40 0.83
CA GLU A 20 -7.88 2.36 1.66
C GLU A 20 -6.98 3.52 2.10
N ALA A 21 -5.71 3.25 2.43
CA ALA A 21 -4.74 4.30 2.75
C ALA A 21 -4.46 5.21 1.54
N ILE A 22 -4.32 4.64 0.34
CA ILE A 22 -4.14 5.42 -0.90
C ILE A 22 -5.39 6.27 -1.19
N ILE A 23 -6.58 5.69 -1.05
CA ILE A 23 -7.85 6.41 -1.25
C ILE A 23 -7.99 7.57 -0.26
N HIS A 24 -7.58 7.36 0.99
CA HIS A 24 -7.56 8.44 1.98
C HIS A 24 -6.62 9.57 1.55
N ASP A 25 -5.42 9.24 1.08
CA ASP A 25 -4.46 10.23 0.57
C ASP A 25 -5.04 11.02 -0.61
N VAL A 26 -5.73 10.35 -1.54
CA VAL A 26 -6.43 10.99 -2.67
C VAL A 26 -7.47 11.99 -2.17
N ARG A 27 -8.25 11.63 -1.15
CA ARG A 27 -9.32 12.48 -0.61
C ARG A 27 -8.77 13.74 0.08
N VAL A 28 -7.61 13.64 0.71
CA VAL A 28 -7.02 14.73 1.51
C VAL A 28 -6.09 15.61 0.66
N ASN A 29 -5.18 15.00 -0.10
CA ASN A 29 -4.10 15.70 -0.79
C ASN A 29 -4.29 15.76 -2.31
N GLY A 30 -5.20 14.94 -2.87
CA GLY A 30 -5.26 14.70 -4.31
C GLY A 30 -4.10 13.81 -4.76
N LEU A 31 -4.37 12.80 -5.58
CA LEU A 31 -3.30 11.93 -6.05
C LEU A 31 -2.46 12.69 -7.09
N GLY A 32 -1.15 12.84 -6.85
CA GLY A 32 -0.23 13.45 -7.82
C GLY A 32 0.11 12.56 -9.02
N ILE A 33 -0.35 11.30 -8.98
CA ILE A 33 -0.18 10.30 -10.04
C ILE A 33 -1.43 10.28 -10.91
N GLN A 34 -1.29 10.27 -12.25
CA GLN A 34 -2.43 10.18 -13.19
C GLN A 34 -2.99 8.76 -13.30
N GLY A 35 -3.49 8.21 -12.20
CA GLY A 35 -4.12 6.89 -12.13
C GLY A 35 -3.87 6.22 -10.80
N PHE A 36 -4.47 5.05 -10.59
CA PHE A 36 -4.37 4.34 -9.32
C PHE A 36 -3.23 3.30 -9.37
N PRO A 37 -2.27 3.32 -8.43
CA PRO A 37 -1.18 2.35 -8.43
C PRO A 37 -1.71 0.95 -8.13
N GLN A 38 -1.15 -0.06 -8.81
CA GLN A 38 -1.38 -1.45 -8.51
C GLN A 38 -0.71 -1.79 -7.16
N VAL A 39 -1.47 -2.43 -6.27
CA VAL A 39 -0.95 -2.96 -5.00
C VAL A 39 -0.65 -4.44 -5.15
N VAL A 40 0.58 -4.84 -4.87
CA VAL A 40 1.02 -6.24 -4.82
C VAL A 40 1.46 -6.56 -3.40
N VAL A 41 0.97 -7.68 -2.87
CA VAL A 41 1.30 -8.16 -1.52
C VAL A 41 1.97 -9.53 -1.63
N ALA A 42 3.24 -9.60 -1.28
CA ALA A 42 4.01 -10.84 -1.17
C ALA A 42 4.33 -11.16 0.29
N HIS A 43 4.66 -12.43 0.58
CA HIS A 43 4.99 -12.92 1.92
C HIS A 43 6.39 -13.57 1.90
N PRO A 44 7.47 -12.80 2.10
CA PRO A 44 8.81 -13.38 2.10
C PRO A 44 9.01 -14.37 3.26
N ASP A 45 8.33 -14.16 4.39
CA ASP A 45 8.32 -15.10 5.53
C ASP A 45 6.97 -15.08 6.27
N ARG A 46 6.90 -15.70 7.46
CA ARG A 46 5.66 -15.81 8.27
C ARG A 46 5.27 -14.53 9.02
N ASP A 47 6.25 -13.68 9.31
CA ASP A 47 6.12 -12.53 10.19
C ASP A 47 6.18 -11.20 9.42
N THR A 48 6.52 -11.25 8.13
CA THR A 48 6.67 -10.08 7.28
C THR A 48 5.89 -10.20 5.96
N PHE A 49 5.37 -9.06 5.52
CA PHE A 49 4.72 -8.88 4.22
C PHE A 49 5.48 -7.83 3.44
N ALA A 50 5.77 -8.12 2.18
CA ALA A 50 6.33 -7.17 1.23
C ALA A 50 5.18 -6.53 0.44
N ILE A 51 5.06 -5.22 0.55
CA ILE A 51 4.09 -4.40 -0.18
C ILE A 51 4.84 -3.73 -1.32
N THR A 52 4.33 -3.87 -2.53
CA THR A 52 4.84 -3.17 -3.71
C THR A 52 3.70 -2.36 -4.32
N LEU A 53 3.94 -1.06 -4.45
CA LEU A 53 3.13 -0.17 -5.28
C LEU A 53 3.76 -0.10 -6.66
N LYS A 54 2.96 -0.26 -7.70
CA LYS A 54 3.40 -0.19 -9.09
C LYS A 54 2.52 0.78 -9.88
N PHE A 55 3.15 1.65 -10.64
CA PHE A 55 2.49 2.50 -11.62
C PHE A 55 3.34 2.56 -12.89
N ASP A 56 2.76 2.13 -14.01
CA ASP A 56 3.48 1.97 -15.28
C ASP A 56 4.78 1.13 -15.12
N THR A 57 5.94 1.71 -15.38
CA THR A 57 7.26 1.08 -15.25
C THR A 57 7.93 1.33 -13.89
N HIS A 58 7.29 2.12 -13.02
CA HIS A 58 7.83 2.51 -11.73
C HIS A 58 7.25 1.66 -10.60
N THR A 59 8.10 1.34 -9.64
CA THR A 59 7.71 0.56 -8.45
C THR A 59 8.37 1.16 -7.21
N SER A 60 7.63 1.20 -6.10
CA SER A 60 8.17 1.43 -4.76
C SER A 60 7.70 0.28 -3.86
N ALA A 61 8.57 -0.17 -2.96
CA ALA A 61 8.29 -1.32 -2.11
C ALA A 61 8.75 -1.07 -0.68
N PHE A 62 7.97 -1.59 0.26
CA PHE A 62 8.29 -1.56 1.69
C PHE A 62 7.78 -2.83 2.36
N THR A 63 8.30 -3.13 3.55
CA THR A 63 7.84 -4.27 4.35
C THR A 63 7.01 -3.83 5.54
N ILE A 64 6.11 -4.70 5.95
CA ILE A 64 5.30 -4.55 7.16
C ILE A 64 5.32 -5.86 7.94
N SER A 65 5.30 -5.77 9.26
CA SER A 65 5.16 -6.93 10.15
C SER A 65 3.72 -7.47 10.13
N ALA A 66 3.55 -8.71 10.57
CA ALA A 66 2.24 -9.32 10.77
C ALA A 66 1.36 -8.54 11.75
N ALA A 67 1.96 -7.96 12.79
CA ALA A 67 1.25 -7.10 13.74
C ALA A 67 0.76 -5.81 13.07
N GLU A 68 1.58 -5.17 12.23
CA GLU A 68 1.18 -3.99 11.44
C GLU A 68 0.07 -4.33 10.44
N ALA A 69 0.19 -5.44 9.71
CA ALA A 69 -0.83 -5.91 8.79
C ALA A 69 -2.18 -6.15 9.50
N GLY A 70 -2.15 -6.80 10.67
CA GLY A 70 -3.36 -7.04 11.47
C GLY A 70 -4.04 -5.75 11.93
N ARG A 71 -3.27 -4.74 12.37
CA ARG A 71 -3.83 -3.43 12.75
C ARG A 71 -4.44 -2.70 11.57
N ALA A 72 -3.76 -2.67 10.43
CA ALA A 72 -4.24 -2.01 9.22
C ALA A 72 -5.55 -2.62 8.71
N VAL A 73 -5.61 -3.95 8.62
CA VAL A 73 -6.83 -4.66 8.22
C VAL A 73 -7.97 -4.42 9.21
N LYS A 74 -7.68 -4.40 10.52
CA LYS A 74 -8.67 -4.12 11.55
C LYS A 74 -9.21 -2.68 11.46
N ALA A 75 -8.35 -1.70 11.19
CA ALA A 75 -8.76 -0.30 11.01
C ALA A 75 -9.71 -0.15 9.80
N MET A 76 -9.32 -0.74 8.66
CA MET A 76 -10.13 -0.77 7.44
C MET A 76 -11.49 -1.45 7.68
N LYS A 77 -11.50 -2.71 8.16
CA LYS A 77 -12.75 -3.46 8.39
C LYS A 77 -13.64 -2.83 9.47
N GLY A 78 -13.04 -2.16 10.44
CA GLY A 78 -13.75 -1.45 11.50
C GLY A 78 -14.33 -0.10 11.09
N GLY A 79 -14.18 0.31 9.82
CA GLY A 79 -14.69 1.60 9.33
C GLY A 79 -13.94 2.82 9.87
N LYS A 80 -12.76 2.61 10.49
CA LYS A 80 -11.91 3.71 11.00
C LYS A 80 -11.05 4.34 9.90
N GLY A 81 -11.13 3.82 8.68
CA GLY A 81 -10.29 4.23 7.55
C GLY A 81 -8.99 3.46 7.54
N HIS A 82 -7.87 4.14 7.80
CA HIS A 82 -6.52 3.59 7.68
C HIS A 82 -5.79 3.50 9.02
N ASP A 83 -4.67 2.78 9.04
CA ASP A 83 -3.70 2.82 10.14
C ASP A 83 -2.64 3.89 9.84
N ASP A 84 -2.41 4.82 10.75
CA ASP A 84 -1.49 5.96 10.55
C ASP A 84 -0.06 5.54 10.21
N GLY A 85 0.42 4.44 10.80
CA GLY A 85 1.76 3.92 10.55
C GLY A 85 1.91 3.39 9.14
N ILE A 86 0.92 2.65 8.67
CA ILE A 86 0.85 2.17 7.29
C ILE A 86 0.63 3.31 6.31
N PHE A 87 -0.25 4.25 6.64
CA PHE A 87 -0.56 5.40 5.78
C PHE A 87 0.69 6.21 5.45
N ARG A 88 1.54 6.52 6.43
CA ARG A 88 2.80 7.24 6.17
C ARG A 88 3.75 6.48 5.24
N ARG A 89 3.82 5.14 5.35
CA ARG A 89 4.65 4.33 4.43
C ARG A 89 4.07 4.31 3.02
N VAL A 90 2.74 4.22 2.90
CA VAL A 90 2.02 4.29 1.63
C VAL A 90 2.22 5.64 0.95
N GLN A 91 2.09 6.74 1.69
CA GLN A 91 2.35 8.08 1.17
C GLN A 91 3.79 8.22 0.67
N GLY A 92 4.78 7.79 1.46
CA GLY A 92 6.18 7.80 1.03
C GLY A 92 6.40 7.04 -0.28
N ALA A 93 5.84 5.82 -0.38
CA ALA A 93 5.93 5.00 -1.58
C ALA A 93 5.21 5.62 -2.79
N ALA A 94 4.07 6.28 -2.59
CA ALA A 94 3.34 6.99 -3.64
C ALA A 94 4.15 8.20 -4.16
N VAL A 95 4.73 8.99 -3.26
CA VAL A 95 5.59 10.13 -3.61
C VAL A 95 6.84 9.67 -4.38
N GLU A 96 7.45 8.54 -3.99
CA GLU A 96 8.58 7.97 -4.73
C GLU A 96 8.22 7.61 -6.18
N ILE A 97 7.05 6.98 -6.37
CA ILE A 97 6.52 6.63 -7.70
C ILE A 97 6.24 7.89 -8.51
N GLU A 98 5.59 8.89 -7.91
CA GLU A 98 5.28 10.17 -8.57
C GLU A 98 6.56 10.89 -9.01
N ALA A 99 7.53 11.00 -8.11
CA ALA A 99 8.82 11.62 -8.40
C ALA A 99 9.61 10.87 -9.49
N ALA A 100 9.49 9.54 -9.55
CA ALA A 100 10.10 8.74 -10.61
C ALA A 100 9.40 8.97 -11.96
N HIS A 101 8.07 9.00 -11.97
CA HIS A 101 7.27 9.27 -13.16
C HIS A 101 7.53 10.67 -13.73
N MET A 102 7.51 11.72 -12.88
CA MET A 102 7.78 13.09 -13.32
C MET A 102 9.18 13.27 -13.91
N ARG A 103 10.18 12.58 -13.35
CA ARG A 103 11.55 12.58 -13.92
C ARG A 103 11.62 11.91 -15.29
N GLY A 104 10.82 10.87 -15.53
CA GLY A 104 10.71 10.21 -16.84
C GLY A 104 10.02 11.09 -17.89
N VAL A 105 9.02 11.88 -17.48
CA VAL A 105 8.25 12.75 -18.38
C VAL A 105 9.03 14.00 -18.83
N GLN A 106 9.91 14.56 -17.99
CA GLN A 106 10.71 15.75 -18.35
C GLN A 106 11.91 15.46 -19.26
N GLY A 107 12.27 14.18 -19.46
CA GLY A 107 13.41 13.77 -20.29
C GLY A 107 13.03 13.22 -21.67
N GLY A 108 11.74 13.25 -22.04
CA GLY A 108 11.19 12.71 -23.29
C GLY A 108 10.84 13.78 -24.32
#